data_AF-A0A6A6FA59-F1
#
_entry.id   AF-A0A6A6FA59-F1
#
_cell.length_a   1.000
_cell.length_b   1.000
_cell.length_c   1.000
_cell.angle_alpha   90.00
_cell.angle_beta   90.00
_cell.angle_gamma   90.00
#
_symmetry.space_group_name_H-M   'P 1'
#
loop_
_entity.id
_entity.type
_entity.pdbx_description
1 polymer ?
#
loop_
_entity_poly.entity_id
_entity_poly.type
_entity_poly.pdbx_seq_one_letter_code
_entity_poly.pdbx_strand_id
1 'polypeptide(L)'
;MMKGVCKFFETGKKCPYGDRCRFKHKLSSSNSATPGQKGHNRQTSAPSSSAAGGHPNGSPSNDNDHANLLKKWLYYVPKEKRKSRPLGDDELAKFVGLALRLLESSADNMQLVISVLGEECGLVRIREIINRNFENIDDNKLEAFIAALLLPYFRILSHDTML
;
A
#
# COMPACT_ATOMS: atom_id res chain seq x y z
N MET A 1 25.08 -17.27 7.67
CA MET A 1 24.29 -18.45 7.24
C MET A 1 23.03 -17.96 6.52
N MET A 2 22.90 -18.19 5.21
CA MET A 2 21.70 -17.82 4.44
C MET A 2 20.57 -18.83 4.73
N LYS A 3 19.44 -18.34 5.24
CA LYS A 3 18.27 -19.14 5.64
C LYS A 3 17.30 -19.25 4.45
N GLY A 4 17.07 -20.46 3.93
CA GLY A 4 15.92 -20.79 3.06
C GLY A 4 15.92 -20.28 1.62
N VAL A 5 14.98 -20.81 0.82
CA VAL A 5 14.65 -20.35 -0.53
C VAL A 5 13.77 -19.10 -0.44
N CYS A 6 13.92 -18.17 -1.37
CA CYS A 6 13.06 -16.99 -1.42
C CYS A 6 11.63 -17.37 -1.78
N LYS A 7 10.65 -17.05 -0.91
CA LYS A 7 9.22 -17.32 -1.14
C LYS A 7 8.69 -16.69 -2.43
N PHE A 8 9.19 -15.50 -2.80
CA PHE A 8 8.80 -14.86 -4.06
C PHE A 8 9.28 -15.66 -5.26
N PHE A 9 10.53 -16.14 -5.20
CA PHE A 9 11.11 -16.98 -6.25
C PHE A 9 10.42 -18.34 -6.33
N GLU A 10 10.11 -18.95 -5.18
CA GLU A 10 9.37 -20.22 -5.09
C GLU A 10 7.96 -20.12 -5.69
N THR A 11 7.29 -18.98 -5.54
CA THR A 11 5.97 -18.72 -6.14
C THR A 11 6.06 -18.32 -7.63
N GLY A 12 7.26 -18.35 -8.24
CA GLY A 12 7.48 -17.94 -9.62
C GLY A 12 7.33 -16.42 -9.87
N LYS A 13 7.31 -15.61 -8.81
CA LYS A 13 7.19 -14.14 -8.89
C LYS A 13 8.59 -13.49 -8.87
N LYS A 14 8.73 -12.35 -9.56
CA LYS A 14 9.96 -11.56 -9.52
C LYS A 14 10.21 -11.06 -8.09
N CYS A 15 11.34 -11.40 -7.51
CA CYS A 15 11.71 -10.96 -6.17
C CYS A 15 12.03 -9.44 -6.19
N PRO A 16 11.39 -8.61 -5.34
CA PRO A 16 11.61 -7.16 -5.32
C PRO A 16 13.01 -6.78 -4.81
N TYR A 17 13.69 -7.71 -4.14
CA TYR A 17 15.04 -7.50 -3.60
C TYR A 17 16.16 -7.83 -4.61
N GLY A 18 15.82 -8.45 -5.75
CA GLY A 18 16.79 -8.84 -6.77
C GLY A 18 17.97 -9.64 -6.22
N ASP A 19 19.19 -9.29 -6.64
CA ASP A 19 20.44 -9.94 -6.22
C ASP A 19 20.87 -9.59 -4.79
N ARG A 20 20.22 -8.61 -4.16
CA ARG A 20 20.41 -8.27 -2.74
C ARG A 20 19.51 -9.09 -1.81
N CYS A 21 18.77 -10.07 -2.35
CA CYS A 21 17.93 -10.93 -1.53
C CYS A 21 18.78 -11.78 -0.57
N ARG A 22 18.41 -11.78 0.71
CA ARG A 22 19.05 -12.60 1.75
C ARG A 22 18.71 -14.10 1.65
N PHE A 23 17.80 -14.47 0.74
CA PHE A 23 17.27 -15.83 0.54
C PHE A 23 17.71 -16.38 -0.82
N LYS A 24 17.82 -17.71 -0.96
CA LYS A 24 18.35 -18.32 -2.19
C LYS A 24 17.35 -18.24 -3.36
N HIS A 25 17.81 -17.77 -4.52
CA HIS A 25 17.09 -17.78 -5.82
C HIS A 25 17.56 -18.93 -6.72
N LYS A 26 17.75 -20.13 -6.16
CA LYS A 26 18.16 -21.31 -6.92
C LYS A 26 17.40 -22.51 -6.38
N LEU A 27 16.72 -23.25 -7.26
CA LEU A 27 16.35 -24.63 -6.95
C LEU A 27 17.64 -25.43 -6.85
N SER A 28 17.78 -26.18 -5.76
CA SER A 28 18.92 -27.06 -5.53
C SER A 28 18.86 -28.25 -6.47
N SER A 29 19.30 -28.10 -7.71
CA SER A 29 19.78 -29.24 -8.50
C SER A 29 21.26 -29.41 -8.19
N SER A 30 21.57 -30.13 -7.11
CA SER A 30 22.88 -30.75 -6.98
C SER A 30 22.90 -31.99 -7.87
N ASN A 31 23.73 -31.95 -8.91
CA ASN A 31 24.67 -33.02 -9.22
C ASN A 31 25.81 -32.46 -10.10
N SER A 32 26.89 -32.10 -9.40
CA SER A 32 28.30 -32.42 -9.66
C SER A 32 28.84 -32.60 -11.09
N ALA A 33 29.84 -31.77 -11.41
CA ALA A 33 31.13 -32.07 -12.05
C ALA A 33 31.22 -32.67 -13.49
N THR A 34 32.00 -31.95 -14.33
CA THR A 34 32.73 -32.30 -15.59
C THR A 34 33.53 -33.63 -15.54
N PRO A 35 34.09 -34.26 -16.63
CA PRO A 35 34.35 -33.81 -18.03
C PRO A 35 34.16 -34.86 -19.19
N GLY A 36 34.19 -34.42 -20.47
CA GLY A 36 34.78 -35.18 -21.62
C GLY A 36 33.97 -36.25 -22.41
N GLN A 37 34.14 -36.19 -23.75
CA GLN A 37 33.99 -37.23 -24.80
C GLN A 37 32.66 -37.46 -25.58
N LYS A 38 32.77 -37.18 -26.89
CA LYS A 38 32.32 -37.89 -28.13
C LYS A 38 30.88 -38.40 -28.32
N GLY A 39 30.35 -38.11 -29.53
CA GLY A 39 29.35 -38.90 -30.27
C GLY A 39 28.25 -38.03 -30.90
N HIS A 40 28.41 -37.50 -32.13
CA HIS A 40 27.82 -38.03 -33.37
C HIS A 40 26.31 -38.36 -33.31
N ASN A 41 25.48 -37.57 -34.03
CA ASN A 41 24.72 -37.98 -35.22
C ASN A 41 23.34 -37.26 -35.35
N ARG A 42 23.16 -36.56 -36.50
CA ARG A 42 21.95 -36.39 -37.36
C ARG A 42 20.58 -36.08 -36.69
N GLN A 43 19.68 -35.25 -37.20
CA GLN A 43 19.41 -34.69 -38.54
C GLN A 43 18.17 -33.76 -38.39
N THR A 44 18.11 -32.64 -39.16
CA THR A 44 16.96 -32.13 -39.97
C THR A 44 15.58 -31.91 -39.28
N SER A 45 14.78 -30.86 -39.46
CA SER A 45 14.54 -29.86 -40.51
C SER A 45 13.69 -28.70 -39.93
N ALA A 46 13.76 -27.53 -40.56
CA ALA A 46 12.88 -26.35 -40.43
C ALA A 46 11.41 -26.63 -40.91
N PRO A 47 10.45 -25.68 -41.02
CA PRO A 47 10.57 -24.20 -40.92
C PRO A 47 9.34 -23.38 -40.38
N SER A 48 9.55 -22.06 -40.28
CA SER A 48 8.66 -20.89 -40.59
C SER A 48 7.37 -20.50 -39.84
N SER A 49 7.37 -19.19 -39.47
CA SER A 49 6.28 -18.18 -39.51
C SER A 49 5.09 -18.33 -38.52
N SER A 50 4.69 -17.33 -37.72
CA SER A 50 4.23 -15.99 -38.11
C SER A 50 3.97 -15.13 -36.84
N ALA A 51 4.48 -13.89 -36.82
CA ALA A 51 3.73 -12.63 -36.79
C ALA A 51 2.87 -12.34 -35.53
N ALA A 52 3.42 -11.43 -34.70
CA ALA A 52 2.75 -10.34 -33.98
C ALA A 52 1.34 -10.60 -33.39
N GLY A 53 1.28 -11.10 -32.16
CA GLY A 53 0.14 -10.91 -31.27
C GLY A 53 0.41 -9.74 -30.33
N GLY A 54 -0.15 -8.57 -30.63
CA GLY A 54 -0.14 -7.41 -29.73
C GLY A 54 -0.99 -7.70 -28.49
N HIS A 55 -0.38 -7.61 -27.31
CA HIS A 55 -1.12 -7.57 -26.05
C HIS A 55 -1.57 -6.13 -25.76
N PRO A 56 -2.82 -5.92 -25.33
CA PRO A 56 -3.29 -4.60 -24.93
C PRO A 56 -2.64 -4.23 -23.59
N ASN A 57 -2.10 -3.02 -23.54
CA ASN A 57 -1.52 -2.42 -22.35
C ASN A 57 -2.65 -1.98 -21.42
N GLY A 58 -3.25 -2.92 -20.68
CA GLY A 58 -4.15 -2.62 -19.57
C GLY A 58 -3.35 -2.41 -18.30
N SER A 59 -3.08 -1.15 -17.93
CA SER A 59 -2.44 -0.80 -16.65
C SER A 59 -3.33 -1.20 -15.46
N PRO A 60 -2.93 -2.16 -14.60
CA PRO A 60 -3.70 -2.54 -13.40
C PRO A 60 -3.26 -1.74 -12.17
N SER A 61 -2.84 -0.49 -12.37
CA SER A 61 -2.01 0.23 -11.39
C SER A 61 -2.80 1.03 -10.37
N ASN A 62 -4.06 1.40 -10.63
CA ASN A 62 -4.76 2.38 -9.77
C ASN A 62 -5.60 1.74 -8.66
N ASP A 63 -6.34 0.66 -8.95
CA ASP A 63 -7.21 0.00 -7.94
C ASP A 63 -6.41 -0.60 -6.78
N ASN A 64 -5.25 -1.19 -7.07
CA ASN A 64 -4.36 -1.71 -6.05
C ASN A 64 -3.83 -0.60 -5.15
N ASP A 65 -3.55 0.58 -5.70
CA ASP A 65 -3.07 1.71 -4.93
C ASP A 65 -4.16 2.21 -3.98
N HIS A 66 -5.39 2.42 -4.44
CA HIS A 66 -6.51 2.81 -3.58
C HIS A 66 -6.85 1.76 -2.51
N ALA A 67 -6.81 0.47 -2.84
CA ALA A 67 -7.00 -0.60 -1.86
C ALA A 67 -5.89 -0.63 -0.79
N ASN A 68 -4.64 -0.33 -1.18
CA ASN A 68 -3.53 -0.18 -0.25
C ASN A 68 -3.70 1.07 0.63
N LEU A 69 -4.21 2.18 0.08
CA LEU A 69 -4.53 3.38 0.84
C LEU A 69 -5.61 3.11 1.88
N LEU A 70 -6.68 2.41 1.51
CA LEU A 70 -7.76 2.06 2.40
C LEU A 70 -7.27 1.20 3.57
N LYS A 71 -6.50 0.14 3.29
CA LYS A 71 -5.90 -0.71 4.33
C LYS A 71 -5.01 0.08 5.27
N LYS A 72 -4.20 0.99 4.74
CA LYS A 72 -3.32 1.85 5.54
C LYS A 72 -4.14 2.80 6.41
N TRP A 73 -5.20 3.39 5.88
CA TRP A 73 -6.08 4.29 6.61
C TRP A 73 -6.79 3.58 7.76
N LEU A 74 -7.36 2.39 7.51
CA LEU A 74 -8.03 1.57 8.52
C LEU A 74 -7.10 1.15 9.68
N TYR A 75 -5.78 1.09 9.47
CA TYR A 75 -4.82 0.81 10.55
C TYR A 75 -4.83 1.89 11.65
N TYR A 76 -5.19 3.13 11.30
CA TYR A 76 -5.29 4.24 12.26
C TYR A 76 -6.57 4.19 13.09
N VAL A 77 -7.61 3.56 12.58
CA VAL A 77 -8.90 3.44 13.26
C VAL A 77 -8.76 2.39 14.38
N PRO A 78 -9.04 2.74 15.64
CA PRO A 78 -9.01 1.78 16.73
C PRO A 78 -9.99 0.64 16.48
N LYS A 79 -9.64 -0.58 16.93
CA LYS A 79 -10.60 -1.70 16.93
C LYS A 79 -11.48 -1.73 18.18
N GLU A 80 -11.00 -1.11 19.27
CA GLU A 80 -11.70 -1.05 20.54
C GLU A 80 -11.39 0.27 21.25
N LYS A 81 -12.43 1.05 21.52
CA LYS A 81 -12.34 2.39 22.13
C LYS A 81 -11.59 2.40 23.47
N ARG A 82 -11.82 1.41 24.34
CA ARG A 82 -11.20 1.38 25.68
C ARG A 82 -9.69 1.16 25.66
N LYS A 83 -9.15 0.63 24.55
CA LYS A 83 -7.72 0.34 24.39
C LYS A 83 -7.02 1.28 23.41
N SER A 84 -7.74 2.28 22.89
CA SER A 84 -7.17 3.20 21.90
C SER A 84 -6.16 4.13 22.57
N ARG A 85 -4.92 4.07 22.11
CA ARG A 85 -3.92 5.09 22.43
C ARG A 85 -4.14 6.32 21.54
N PRO A 86 -3.97 7.54 22.06
CA PRO A 86 -3.99 8.75 21.24
C PRO A 86 -2.96 8.66 20.11
N LEU A 87 -3.35 9.07 18.92
CA LEU A 87 -2.45 9.33 17.82
C LEU A 87 -1.88 10.74 18.03
N GLY A 88 -0.56 10.84 18.06
CA GLY A 88 0.10 12.16 18.04
C GLY A 88 -0.16 12.90 16.72
N ASP A 89 0.29 14.15 16.67
CA ASP A 89 0.02 15.11 15.59
C ASP A 89 0.37 14.57 14.20
N ASP A 90 1.56 14.02 14.03
CA ASP A 90 2.03 13.50 12.74
C ASP A 90 1.17 12.33 12.24
N GLU A 91 0.74 11.45 13.15
CA GLU A 91 -0.07 10.29 12.79
C GLU A 91 -1.53 10.69 12.55
N LEU A 92 -2.05 11.70 13.26
CA LEU A 92 -3.37 12.28 12.96
C LEU A 92 -3.36 13.01 11.62
N ALA A 93 -2.31 13.77 11.30
CA ALA A 93 -2.18 14.42 10.00
C ALA A 93 -2.17 13.39 8.87
N LYS A 94 -1.45 12.27 9.04
CA LYS A 94 -1.51 11.13 8.10
C LYS A 94 -2.93 10.56 8.03
N PHE A 95 -3.58 10.32 9.16
CA PHE A 95 -4.94 9.78 9.19
C PHE A 95 -5.93 10.64 8.38
N VAL A 96 -5.94 11.95 8.59
CA VAL A 96 -6.84 12.88 7.88
C VAL A 96 -6.44 13.04 6.42
N GLY A 97 -5.14 13.15 6.11
CA GLY A 97 -4.68 13.22 4.72
C GLY A 97 -4.97 11.95 3.91
N LEU A 98 -4.90 10.77 4.55
CA LEU A 98 -5.32 9.51 3.93
C LEU A 98 -6.83 9.48 3.68
N ALA A 99 -7.64 9.95 4.63
CA ALA A 99 -9.10 10.03 4.48
C ALA A 99 -9.50 10.91 3.29
N LEU A 100 -8.93 12.12 3.19
CA LEU A 100 -9.22 13.06 2.09
C LEU A 100 -8.96 12.43 0.71
N ARG A 101 -7.81 11.77 0.54
CA ARG A 101 -7.47 11.08 -0.71
C ARG A 101 -8.40 9.90 -1.03
N LEU A 102 -8.98 9.27 -0.01
CA LEU A 102 -9.97 8.19 -0.19
C LEU A 102 -11.33 8.78 -0.58
N LEU A 103 -11.76 9.88 0.03
CA LEU A 103 -12.99 10.59 -0.35
C LEU A 103 -12.96 10.99 -1.84
N GLU A 104 -11.85 11.57 -2.29
CA GLU A 104 -11.70 12.03 -3.68
C GLU A 104 -11.47 10.87 -4.68
N SER A 105 -11.29 9.63 -4.21
CA SER A 105 -10.93 8.50 -5.09
C SER A 105 -12.12 7.80 -5.75
N SER A 106 -13.19 7.54 -5.01
CA SER A 106 -14.40 6.88 -5.52
C SER A 106 -15.56 7.08 -4.55
N ALA A 107 -16.79 7.01 -5.07
CA ALA A 107 -18.00 7.11 -4.25
C ALA A 107 -18.07 6.00 -3.17
N ASP A 108 -17.62 4.79 -3.49
CA ASP A 108 -17.59 3.67 -2.54
C ASP A 108 -16.61 3.92 -1.39
N ASN A 109 -15.40 4.40 -1.69
CA ASN A 109 -14.41 4.74 -0.67
C ASN A 109 -14.88 5.91 0.19
N MET A 110 -15.51 6.91 -0.43
CA MET A 110 -16.12 8.04 0.28
C MET A 110 -17.19 7.56 1.26
N GLN A 111 -18.18 6.77 0.81
CA GLN A 111 -19.23 6.22 1.67
C GLN A 111 -18.66 5.39 2.82
N LEU A 112 -17.62 4.58 2.54
CA LEU A 112 -16.93 3.81 3.57
C LEU A 112 -16.24 4.70 4.60
N VAL A 113 -15.49 5.72 4.16
CA VAL A 113 -14.80 6.63 5.08
C VAL A 113 -15.82 7.37 5.95
N ILE A 114 -16.91 7.88 5.36
CA ILE A 114 -17.99 8.54 6.11
C ILE A 114 -18.57 7.59 7.17
N SER A 115 -18.90 6.36 6.77
CA SER A 115 -19.45 5.35 7.67
C SER A 115 -18.50 5.07 8.85
N VAL A 116 -17.23 4.82 8.57
CA VAL A 116 -16.22 4.52 9.60
C VAL A 116 -15.95 5.73 10.51
N LEU A 117 -15.96 6.95 9.98
CA LEU A 117 -15.80 8.17 10.78
C LEU A 117 -17.01 8.44 11.68
N GLY A 118 -18.21 8.06 11.23
CA GLY A 118 -19.45 8.15 12.02
C GLY A 118 -19.57 7.08 13.11
N GLU A 119 -18.81 5.99 13.03
CA GLU A 119 -18.81 4.94 14.03
C GLU A 119 -18.02 5.32 15.30
N GLU A 120 -18.32 4.63 16.41
CA GLU A 120 -17.74 4.92 17.73
C GLU A 120 -16.19 4.89 17.73
N CYS A 121 -15.59 4.02 16.91
CA CYS A 121 -14.12 3.94 16.79
C CYS A 121 -13.53 5.09 15.96
N GLY A 122 -14.21 5.55 14.90
CA GLY A 122 -13.80 6.72 14.12
C GLY A 122 -13.92 8.02 14.93
N LEU A 123 -14.99 8.14 15.73
CA LEU A 123 -15.21 9.29 16.62
C LEU A 123 -14.10 9.49 17.66
N VAL A 124 -13.37 8.43 18.04
CA VAL A 124 -12.17 8.56 18.89
C VAL A 124 -11.15 9.48 18.22
N ARG A 125 -10.89 9.29 16.92
CA ARG A 125 -9.92 10.10 16.17
C ARG A 125 -10.41 11.52 15.95
N ILE A 126 -11.69 11.68 15.65
CA ILE A 126 -12.30 13.01 15.52
C ILE A 126 -12.17 13.79 16.84
N ARG A 127 -12.42 13.13 17.98
CA ARG A 127 -12.27 13.75 19.29
C ARG A 127 -10.85 14.26 19.54
N GLU A 128 -9.84 13.50 19.14
CA GLU A 128 -8.43 13.90 19.27
C GLU A 128 -8.06 15.10 18.38
N ILE A 129 -8.80 15.34 17.29
CA ILE A 129 -8.61 16.51 16.43
C ILE A 129 -9.25 17.75 17.08
N ILE A 130 -10.49 17.63 17.55
CA ILE A 130 -11.27 18.77 18.07
C ILE A 130 -10.86 19.21 19.48
N ASN A 131 -10.46 18.28 20.35
CA ASN A 131 -10.16 18.58 21.76
C ASN A 131 -8.71 19.03 21.98
N ARG A 132 -8.08 19.60 20.95
CA ARG A 132 -6.70 20.08 21.06
C ARG A 132 -6.66 21.41 21.80
N ASN A 133 -5.60 21.59 22.59
CA ASN A 133 -5.37 22.84 23.28
C ASN A 133 -4.61 23.81 22.35
N PHE A 134 -5.26 24.93 22.01
CA PHE A 134 -4.72 25.97 21.14
C PHE A 134 -4.12 27.15 21.91
N GLU A 135 -4.28 27.21 23.23
CA GLU A 135 -4.01 28.43 24.02
C GLU A 135 -2.53 28.82 24.08
N ASN A 136 -1.60 27.90 23.81
CA ASN A 136 -0.15 28.12 23.95
C ASN A 136 0.68 27.60 22.77
N ILE A 137 0.08 27.48 21.58
CA ILE A 137 0.80 27.06 20.37
C ILE A 137 1.43 28.29 19.69
N ASP A 138 2.69 28.19 19.29
CA ASP A 138 3.34 29.24 18.50
C ASP A 138 2.80 29.30 17.07
N ASP A 139 2.79 30.49 16.46
CA ASP A 139 2.16 30.74 15.16
C ASP A 139 2.59 29.77 14.06
N ASN A 140 3.87 29.39 14.00
CA ASN A 140 4.37 28.46 12.97
C ASN A 140 3.79 27.06 13.16
N LYS A 141 3.72 26.57 14.40
CA LYS A 141 3.08 25.30 14.71
C LYS A 141 1.57 25.36 14.52
N LEU A 142 0.94 26.50 14.82
CA LEU A 142 -0.49 26.70 14.61
C LEU A 142 -0.83 26.65 13.12
N GLU A 143 -0.05 27.32 12.28
CA GLU A 143 -0.23 27.30 10.82
C GLU A 143 -0.05 25.88 10.26
N ALA A 144 1.04 25.20 10.64
CA ALA A 144 1.28 23.83 10.22
C ALA A 144 0.14 22.89 10.64
N PHE A 145 -0.38 23.07 11.86
CA PHE A 145 -1.51 22.32 12.38
C PHE A 145 -2.82 22.59 11.61
N ILE A 146 -3.12 23.86 11.35
CA ILE A 146 -4.29 24.26 10.57
C ILE A 146 -4.23 23.62 9.18
N ALA A 147 -3.07 23.71 8.52
CA ALA A 147 -2.86 23.20 7.17
C ALA A 147 -2.91 21.67 7.09
N ALA A 148 -2.29 20.98 8.05
CA ALA A 148 -2.13 19.52 8.01
C ALA A 148 -3.30 18.76 8.64
N LEU A 149 -4.08 19.39 9.54
CA LEU A 149 -5.12 18.70 10.29
C LEU A 149 -6.51 19.36 10.19
N LEU A 150 -6.64 20.64 10.56
CA LEU A 150 -7.97 21.27 10.60
C LEU A 150 -8.59 21.46 9.21
N LEU A 151 -7.84 22.04 8.27
CA LEU A 151 -8.36 22.27 6.92
C LEU A 151 -8.75 20.95 6.22
N PRO A 152 -7.93 19.89 6.22
CA PRO A 152 -8.34 18.60 5.68
C PRO A 152 -9.55 18.00 6.41
N TYR A 153 -9.65 18.16 7.74
CA TYR A 153 -10.82 17.71 8.49
C TYR A 153 -12.10 18.45 8.09
N PHE A 154 -12.07 19.77 8.00
CA PHE A 154 -13.22 20.56 7.54
C PHE A 154 -13.62 20.21 6.11
N ARG A 155 -12.66 19.92 5.22
CA ARG A 155 -12.97 19.45 3.86
C ARG A 155 -13.71 18.11 3.86
N ILE A 156 -13.34 17.19 4.76
CA ILE A 156 -14.06 15.91 4.90
C ILE A 156 -15.50 16.16 5.37
N LEU A 157 -15.71 17.07 6.32
CA LEU A 157 -17.05 17.39 6.82
C LEU A 157 -17.92 18.13 5.81
N SER A 158 -17.33 19.03 5.03
CA SER A 158 -18.03 19.87 4.05
C SER A 158 -18.10 19.24 2.65
N HIS A 159 -17.79 17.95 2.50
CA HIS A 159 -17.90 17.27 1.22
C HIS A 159 -19.35 17.31 0.72
N ASP A 160 -19.59 17.57 -0.57
CA ASP A 160 -20.93 17.80 -1.16
C ASP A 160 -21.95 16.67 -0.93
N THR A 161 -21.50 15.49 -0.49
CA THR A 161 -22.34 14.34 -0.14
C THR A 161 -22.76 14.27 1.33
N MET A 162 -22.27 15.19 2.18
CA MET A 162 -22.61 15.30 3.60
C MET A 162 -23.71 16.34 3.87
N LEU A 163 -24.05 17.18 2.89
CA LEU A 163 -25.07 18.23 2.91
C LEU A 163 -26.21 17.89 1.94
#